data_AF-A0AA86QKD3-F1
#
_entry.id   AF-A0AA86QKD3-F1
#
_cell.length_a   1.000
_cell.length_b   1.000
_cell.length_c   1.000
_cell.angle_alpha   90.00
_cell.angle_beta   90.00
_cell.angle_gamma   90.00
#
_symmetry.space_group_name_H-M   'P 1'
#
loop_
_entity.id
_entity.type
_entity.pdbx_description
1 polymer ?
#
loop_
_entity_poly.entity_id
_entity_poly.type
_entity_poly.pdbx_seq_one_letter_code
_entity_poly.pdbx_strand_id
1 'polypeptide(L)'
;MTYSGPLRMPRMNIQALCPLQLEIQCANCLMFLKKRLRCSQCKQTHYCSAHCQESHWPVHSRECTKYTSPVDIIKFRTGSKFNENKLICFVQLFNGILQPIPFSSFDPQKHFGRFLVQVEDEFEFGDEFQSFVSTENNQIFYSQLQFRNYKPKGNYEQMCVVCASCKGPSLGTCKKCGQIQDVSENENKTLTELLELKNYAEYHLLFSNNEIKCDLEKKMKTKININMELEEYIPKLTRLLKTNTAHHLSFPLYNCILLAFKLLANAPKTNYFKFVNNLLGEVDIYSLAFCLTKLSIHHFSRFSAVTFYNLQQICQVLNVYCLNELESKSLPPLMQEQNDQVEVSLEERARMKAVSIDLLQGHRNCLNFCQQLKEIAEETKDEYLMNETDRLVAQVDCRVENLESWAEEEYDQFSDELAIKGEQYTGEVGKERIDVMK
;
A
#
# COMPACT_ATOMS: atom_id res chain seq x y z
N MET A 1 31.30 40.00 43.86
CA MET A 1 31.28 39.37 42.53
C MET A 1 29.97 38.61 42.40
N THR A 2 28.96 39.21 41.76
CA THR A 2 27.62 38.64 41.56
C THR A 2 27.41 38.47 40.06
N TYR A 3 27.22 37.22 39.62
CA TYR A 3 27.01 36.86 38.22
C TYR A 3 25.63 37.33 37.76
N SER A 4 25.61 38.20 36.75
CA SER A 4 24.43 38.61 35.99
C SER A 4 24.03 37.48 35.02
N GLY A 5 22.85 36.89 35.26
CA GLY A 5 22.26 35.89 34.36
C GLY A 5 21.84 36.49 33.01
N PRO A 6 21.57 35.64 31.99
CA PRO A 6 21.27 36.09 30.63
C PRO A 6 19.96 36.90 30.59
N LEU A 7 20.05 38.09 30.00
CA LEU A 7 18.93 39.00 29.76
C LEU A 7 17.85 38.29 28.95
N ARG A 8 16.71 37.98 29.57
CA ARG A 8 15.50 37.56 28.85
C ARG A 8 14.97 38.76 28.06
N MET A 9 15.05 38.71 26.74
CA MET A 9 14.32 39.66 25.91
C MET A 9 12.80 39.51 26.16
N PRO A 10 12.06 40.60 26.39
CA PRO A 10 10.62 40.53 26.46
C PRO A 10 10.08 40.03 25.11
N ARG A 11 9.08 39.13 25.16
CA ARG A 11 8.39 38.62 23.96
C ARG A 11 7.90 39.81 23.14
N MET A 12 8.50 40.01 21.96
CA MET A 12 8.00 40.97 20.98
C MET A 12 6.59 40.53 20.56
N ASN A 13 5.62 41.42 20.75
CA ASN A 13 4.29 41.25 20.20
C ASN A 13 4.38 41.38 18.67
N ILE A 14 4.15 40.28 17.95
CA ILE A 14 4.18 40.24 16.48
C ILE A 14 3.19 41.25 15.87
N GLN A 15 2.08 41.60 16.55
CA GLN A 15 1.19 42.67 16.07
C GLN A 15 1.82 44.06 16.05
N ALA A 16 2.93 44.30 16.75
CA ALA A 16 3.60 45.60 16.77
C ALA A 16 4.58 45.80 15.60
N LEU A 17 5.00 44.72 14.91
CA LEU A 17 6.01 44.78 13.85
C LEU A 17 5.42 44.97 12.44
N CYS A 18 4.10 44.95 12.27
CA CYS A 18 3.48 45.21 10.98
C CYS A 18 2.07 45.83 11.12
N PRO A 19 1.95 47.17 11.18
CA PRO A 19 0.65 47.85 11.18
C PRO A 19 0.08 48.01 9.76
N LEU A 20 0.49 47.19 8.79
CA LEU A 20 -0.16 47.13 7.48
C LEU A 20 -1.43 46.28 7.63
N GLN A 21 -2.50 46.90 8.15
CA GLN A 21 -3.84 46.40 7.85
C GLN A 21 -3.99 46.50 6.33
N LEU A 22 -3.83 45.37 5.63
CA LEU A 22 -4.13 45.28 4.21
C LEU A 22 -5.55 45.80 4.01
N GLU A 23 -5.67 46.96 3.39
CA GLU A 23 -6.96 47.60 3.15
C GLU A 23 -7.79 46.67 2.26
N ILE A 24 -8.87 46.12 2.82
CA ILE A 24 -9.70 45.15 2.12
C ILE A 24 -10.53 45.88 1.07
N GLN A 25 -10.42 45.45 -0.18
CA GLN A 25 -11.18 46.00 -1.31
C GLN A 25 -12.43 45.19 -1.61
N CYS A 26 -13.44 45.84 -2.18
CA CYS A 26 -14.61 45.18 -2.74
C CYS A 26 -14.19 44.33 -3.94
N ALA A 27 -14.57 43.06 -3.98
CA ALA A 27 -14.24 42.19 -5.11
C ALA A 27 -14.91 42.58 -6.44
N ASN A 28 -15.98 43.39 -6.41
CA ASN A 28 -16.67 43.86 -7.61
C ASN A 28 -16.15 45.22 -8.10
N CYS A 29 -16.24 46.26 -7.25
CA CYS A 29 -15.91 47.64 -7.64
C CYS A 29 -14.52 48.10 -7.17
N LEU A 30 -13.75 47.24 -6.50
CA LEU A 30 -12.38 47.48 -6.03
C LEU A 30 -12.22 48.64 -5.02
N MET A 31 -13.31 49.25 -4.57
CA MET A 31 -13.26 50.30 -3.54
C MET A 31 -12.85 49.72 -2.18
N PHE A 32 -12.01 50.46 -1.45
CA PHE A 32 -11.62 50.13 -0.08
C PHE A 32 -12.81 50.18 0.88
N LEU A 33 -12.96 49.13 1.70
CA LEU A 33 -14.14 48.89 2.51
C LEU A 33 -13.97 49.42 3.94
N LYS A 34 -14.75 50.45 4.30
CA LYS A 34 -14.89 50.88 5.71
C LYS A 34 -15.78 49.93 6.52
N LYS A 35 -16.80 49.36 5.88
CA LYS A 35 -17.67 48.29 6.41
C LYS A 35 -17.80 47.23 5.34
N ARG A 36 -17.59 45.97 5.71
CA ARG A 36 -17.50 44.86 4.76
C ARG A 36 -18.69 43.93 4.92
N LEU A 37 -19.39 43.69 3.82
CA LEU A 37 -20.18 42.47 3.65
C LEU A 37 -19.21 41.38 3.20
N ARG A 38 -19.41 40.15 3.67
CA ARG A 38 -18.62 38.99 3.24
C ARG A 38 -19.56 37.96 2.65
N CYS A 39 -19.09 37.23 1.65
CA CYS A 39 -19.81 36.07 1.15
C CYS A 39 -20.12 35.12 2.32
N SER A 40 -21.38 34.73 2.49
CA SER A 40 -21.80 33.84 3.57
C SER A 40 -21.20 32.44 3.46
N GLN A 41 -20.88 32.01 2.23
CA GLN A 41 -20.35 30.68 1.92
C GLN A 41 -18.83 30.60 2.16
N CYS A 42 -18.01 31.33 1.40
CA CYS A 42 -16.54 31.24 1.53
C CYS A 42 -15.95 32.12 2.64
N LYS A 43 -16.66 33.18 3.08
CA LYS A 43 -16.18 34.18 4.06
C LYS A 43 -14.89 34.93 3.70
N GLN A 44 -14.26 34.63 2.56
CA GLN A 44 -13.00 35.25 2.11
C GLN A 44 -13.22 36.48 1.22
N THR A 45 -14.26 36.47 0.39
CA THR A 45 -14.56 37.55 -0.55
C THR A 45 -15.44 38.62 0.10
N HIS A 46 -15.05 39.88 -0.07
CA HIS A 46 -15.68 41.02 0.58
C HIS A 46 -16.33 41.98 -0.42
N TYR A 47 -17.43 42.61 -0.01
CA TYR A 47 -18.25 43.49 -0.82
C TYR A 47 -18.62 44.76 -0.05
N CYS A 48 -18.77 45.87 -0.78
CA CYS A 48 -19.26 47.12 -0.20
C CYS A 48 -20.79 47.14 -0.02
N SER A 49 -21.52 46.32 -0.79
CA SER A 49 -22.99 46.27 -0.81
C SER A 49 -23.49 44.92 -1.31
N ALA A 50 -24.75 44.60 -1.02
CA ALA A 50 -25.44 43.42 -1.57
C ALA A 50 -25.47 43.47 -3.11
N HIS A 51 -25.69 44.65 -3.69
CA HIS A 51 -25.65 44.85 -5.14
C HIS A 51 -24.31 44.45 -5.77
N CYS A 52 -23.18 44.80 -5.13
CA CYS A 52 -21.86 44.37 -5.61
C CYS A 52 -21.63 42.86 -5.44
N GLN A 53 -22.21 42.25 -4.41
CA GLN A 53 -22.19 40.79 -4.24
C GLN A 53 -22.98 40.09 -5.34
N GLU A 54 -24.21 40.54 -5.62
CA GLU A 54 -25.07 39.99 -6.67
C GLU A 54 -24.44 40.14 -8.06
N SER A 55 -23.86 41.31 -8.35
CA SER A 55 -23.21 41.59 -9.64
C SER A 55 -21.97 40.72 -9.86
N HIS A 56 -21.18 40.46 -8.81
CA HIS A 56 -20.00 39.62 -8.90
C HIS A 56 -20.31 38.12 -8.80
N TRP A 57 -21.51 37.74 -8.37
CA TRP A 57 -21.89 36.34 -8.11
C TRP A 57 -21.67 35.39 -9.30
N PRO A 58 -21.98 35.73 -10.58
CA PRO A 58 -21.78 34.83 -11.70
C PRO A 58 -20.31 34.41 -11.91
N VAL A 59 -19.37 35.28 -11.53
CA VAL A 59 -17.92 35.00 -11.57
C VAL A 59 -17.51 34.30 -10.27
N HIS A 60 -17.88 34.88 -9.13
CA HIS A 60 -17.49 34.39 -7.82
C HIS A 60 -17.99 32.97 -7.53
N SER A 61 -19.20 32.60 -7.96
CA SER A 61 -19.80 31.29 -7.65
C SER A 61 -18.96 30.11 -8.17
N ARG A 62 -18.23 30.31 -9.27
CA ARG A 62 -17.31 29.31 -9.86
C ARG A 62 -16.06 29.09 -9.01
N GLU A 63 -15.70 30.08 -8.21
CA GLU A 63 -14.51 30.06 -7.34
C GLU A 63 -14.87 29.92 -5.86
N CYS A 64 -16.11 30.23 -5.48
CA CYS A 64 -16.58 30.24 -4.10
C CYS A 64 -16.40 28.87 -3.43
N THR A 65 -16.70 27.79 -4.15
CA THR A 65 -16.50 26.40 -3.74
C THR A 65 -15.03 26.01 -3.57
N LYS A 66 -14.11 26.65 -4.30
CA LYS A 66 -12.66 26.38 -4.15
C LYS A 66 -12.11 26.90 -2.82
N TYR A 67 -12.75 27.92 -2.25
CA TYR A 67 -12.34 28.55 -0.99
C TYR A 67 -13.24 28.19 0.20
N THR A 68 -14.25 27.34 -0.02
CA THR A 68 -15.12 26.87 1.05
C THR A 68 -14.38 25.77 1.82
N SER A 69 -14.26 25.90 3.14
CA SER A 69 -13.61 24.84 3.93
C SER A 69 -14.34 23.51 3.73
N PRO A 70 -13.64 22.37 3.69
CA PRO A 70 -14.29 21.05 3.58
C PRO A 70 -15.40 20.86 4.63
N VAL A 71 -15.21 21.42 5.84
CA VAL A 71 -16.22 21.41 6.91
C VAL A 71 -17.47 22.21 6.56
N ASP A 72 -17.33 23.39 5.98
CA ASP A 72 -18.47 24.22 5.58
C ASP A 72 -19.26 23.55 4.43
N ILE A 73 -18.60 22.82 3.53
CA ILE A 73 -19.27 22.01 2.49
C ILE A 73 -20.10 20.89 3.12
N ILE A 74 -19.52 20.17 4.10
CA ILE A 74 -20.21 19.08 4.79
C ILE A 74 -21.40 19.63 5.60
N LYS A 75 -21.22 20.73 6.34
CA LYS A 75 -22.31 21.42 7.05
C LYS A 75 -23.46 21.80 6.14
N PHE A 76 -23.15 22.36 4.96
CA PHE A 76 -24.15 22.78 4.00
C PHE A 76 -24.97 21.60 3.47
N ARG A 77 -24.34 20.46 3.21
CA ARG A 77 -25.01 19.26 2.68
C ARG A 77 -25.77 18.45 3.74
N THR A 78 -25.26 18.40 4.97
CA THR A 78 -25.86 17.61 6.08
C THR A 78 -26.94 18.38 6.86
N GLY A 79 -27.05 19.69 6.66
CA GLY A 79 -28.04 20.52 7.34
C GLY A 79 -27.73 20.74 8.82
N SER A 80 -28.75 21.10 9.60
CA SER A 80 -28.63 21.62 10.98
C SER A 80 -28.28 20.59 12.06
N LYS A 81 -28.12 19.31 11.73
CA LYS A 81 -27.76 18.25 12.70
C LYS A 81 -26.26 17.99 12.82
N PHE A 82 -25.43 18.73 12.08
CA PHE A 82 -23.99 18.51 12.06
C PHE A 82 -23.29 18.89 13.37
N ASN A 83 -22.66 17.90 14.01
CA ASN A 83 -21.83 18.11 15.20
C ASN A 83 -20.34 17.99 14.83
N GLU A 84 -19.59 19.10 14.88
CA GLU A 84 -18.15 19.11 14.58
C GLU A 84 -17.33 18.20 15.50
N ASN A 85 -17.79 17.94 16.73
CA ASN A 85 -17.08 17.06 17.66
C ASN A 85 -17.11 15.58 17.22
N LYS A 86 -18.02 15.23 16.30
CA LYS A 86 -18.13 13.92 15.67
C LYS A 86 -17.31 13.80 14.38
N LEU A 87 -16.60 14.86 13.99
CA LEU A 87 -15.74 14.82 12.82
C LEU A 87 -14.39 14.19 13.15
N ILE A 88 -13.91 13.43 12.20
CA ILE A 88 -12.66 12.71 12.28
C ILE A 88 -11.83 13.15 11.09
N CYS A 89 -10.69 13.76 11.37
CA CYS A 89 -9.67 14.01 10.38
C CYS A 89 -8.77 12.80 10.30
N PHE A 90 -8.52 12.32 9.09
CA PHE A 90 -7.37 11.46 8.84
C PHE A 90 -6.20 12.33 8.46
N VAL A 91 -5.18 12.37 9.32
CA VAL A 91 -3.92 13.02 9.02
C VAL A 91 -3.00 11.98 8.43
N GLN A 92 -2.50 12.24 7.22
CA GLN A 92 -1.46 11.41 6.62
C GLN A 92 -0.19 11.56 7.47
N LEU A 93 0.19 10.48 8.14
CA LEU A 93 1.48 10.39 8.78
C LEU A 93 2.57 10.26 7.72
N PHE A 94 3.80 10.55 8.11
CA PHE A 94 4.97 10.55 7.22
C PHE A 94 5.24 9.21 6.50
N ASN A 95 4.58 8.12 6.91
CA ASN A 95 4.66 6.80 6.28
C ASN A 95 3.46 6.47 5.35
N GLY A 96 2.61 7.44 5.05
CA GLY A 96 1.39 7.25 4.28
C GLY A 96 0.24 6.60 5.04
N ILE A 97 0.44 6.21 6.31
CA ILE A 97 -0.63 5.71 7.16
C ILE A 97 -1.51 6.88 7.59
N LEU A 98 -2.81 6.73 7.41
CA LEU A 98 -3.79 7.71 7.82
C LEU A 98 -4.13 7.51 9.29
N GLN A 99 -3.78 8.48 10.15
CA GLN A 99 -4.15 8.47 11.57
C GLN A 99 -5.45 9.25 11.78
N PRO A 100 -6.51 8.62 12.36
CA PRO A 100 -7.71 9.35 12.74
C PRO A 100 -7.44 10.20 13.98
N ILE A 101 -7.74 11.50 13.91
CA ILE A 101 -7.79 12.41 15.05
C ILE A 101 -9.14 13.11 15.10
N PRO A 102 -9.67 13.47 16.28
CA PRO A 102 -10.83 14.35 16.37
C PRO A 102 -10.55 15.65 15.62
N PHE A 103 -11.53 16.17 14.88
CA PHE A 103 -11.40 17.45 14.16
C PHE A 103 -11.06 18.60 15.13
N SER A 104 -11.59 18.56 16.35
CA SER A 104 -11.26 19.53 17.41
C SER A 104 -9.76 19.55 17.78
N SER A 105 -9.03 18.48 17.49
CA SER A 105 -7.60 18.33 17.74
C SER A 105 -6.75 18.61 16.49
N PHE A 106 -7.40 18.88 15.35
CA PHE A 106 -6.73 19.16 14.09
C PHE A 106 -6.19 20.59 14.07
N ASP A 107 -4.91 20.71 13.76
CA ASP A 107 -4.18 21.97 13.62
C ASP A 107 -3.58 22.04 12.20
N PRO A 108 -4.10 22.88 11.30
CA PRO A 108 -3.62 23.00 9.93
C PRO A 108 -2.14 23.40 9.80
N GLN A 109 -1.55 23.99 10.84
CA GLN A 109 -0.14 24.38 10.84
C GLN A 109 0.78 23.24 11.27
N LYS A 110 0.25 22.22 11.96
CA LYS A 110 1.04 21.10 12.50
C LYS A 110 0.83 19.79 11.75
N HIS A 111 -0.24 19.68 10.98
CA HIS A 111 -0.62 18.46 10.28
C HIS A 111 -0.55 18.75 8.77
N PHE A 112 0.40 18.13 8.07
CA PHE A 112 0.57 18.24 6.62
C PHE A 112 0.05 16.96 5.95
N GLY A 113 -0.78 17.08 4.90
CA GLY A 113 -1.19 15.94 4.06
C GLY A 113 -2.68 15.88 3.74
N ARG A 114 -3.05 15.03 2.77
CA ARG A 114 -4.42 14.89 2.25
C ARG A 114 -5.40 14.52 3.37
N PHE A 115 -6.39 15.38 3.63
CA PHE A 115 -7.40 15.10 4.66
C PHE A 115 -8.58 14.31 4.11
N LEU A 116 -8.99 13.28 4.86
CA LEU A 116 -10.28 12.63 4.75
C LEU A 116 -11.10 13.02 5.98
N VAL A 117 -12.32 13.49 5.77
CA VAL A 117 -13.24 13.81 6.87
C VAL A 117 -14.29 12.71 6.95
N GLN A 118 -14.32 11.94 8.05
CA GLN A 118 -15.40 11.01 8.37
C GLN A 118 -16.38 11.67 9.35
N VAL A 119 -17.67 11.55 9.06
CA VAL A 119 -18.78 11.99 9.92
C VAL A 119 -19.30 10.76 10.66
N GLU A 120 -19.35 10.77 12.00
CA GLU A 120 -19.83 9.62 12.80
C GLU A 120 -21.35 9.39 12.74
N ASP A 121 -22.11 10.24 12.05
CA ASP A 121 -23.54 9.98 11.88
C ASP A 121 -23.72 8.95 10.76
N GLU A 122 -24.14 7.75 11.16
CA GLU A 122 -24.65 6.70 10.28
C GLU A 122 -25.88 7.24 9.53
N PHE A 123 -25.82 7.29 8.20
CA PHE A 123 -26.98 7.56 7.38
C PHE A 123 -27.48 6.22 6.82
N GLU A 124 -28.70 5.83 7.19
CA GLU A 124 -29.41 4.72 6.56
C GLU A 124 -29.77 5.10 5.12
N PHE A 125 -29.23 4.35 4.15
CA PHE A 125 -29.70 4.32 2.77
C PHE A 125 -30.14 2.89 2.46
N GLY A 126 -31.39 2.56 2.79
CA GLY A 126 -31.87 1.17 2.73
C GLY A 126 -31.22 0.32 3.84
N ASP A 127 -30.80 -0.90 3.51
CA ASP A 127 -30.19 -1.86 4.45
C ASP A 127 -28.66 -1.71 4.62
N GLU A 128 -28.06 -0.68 4.01
CA GLU A 128 -26.60 -0.46 4.03
C GLU A 128 -26.19 0.81 4.79
N PHE A 129 -25.11 0.70 5.56
CA PHE A 129 -24.47 1.80 6.28
C PHE A 129 -23.32 2.38 5.45
N GLN A 130 -23.34 3.67 5.13
CA GLN A 130 -22.29 4.33 4.36
C GLN A 130 -21.65 5.49 5.15
N SER A 131 -20.32 5.57 5.14
CA SER A 131 -19.57 6.72 5.66
C SER A 131 -19.17 7.66 4.53
N PHE A 132 -19.32 8.97 4.74
CA PHE A 132 -18.81 9.97 3.81
C PHE A 132 -17.34 10.23 4.07
N VAL A 133 -16.55 10.34 3.00
CA VAL A 133 -15.18 10.78 3.04
C VAL A 133 -15.01 11.95 2.08
N SER A 134 -14.87 13.17 2.59
CA SER A 134 -14.51 14.34 1.76
C SER A 134 -13.00 14.50 1.70
N THR A 135 -12.46 14.69 0.50
CA THR A 135 -11.04 15.04 0.26
C THR A 135 -10.84 16.54 0.06
N GLU A 136 -9.58 16.98 0.11
CA GLU A 136 -9.15 18.38 -0.17
C GLU A 136 -9.55 18.90 -1.55
N ASN A 137 -9.80 18.01 -2.53
CA ASN A 137 -10.20 18.38 -3.89
C ASN A 137 -11.72 18.59 -4.05
N ASN A 138 -12.47 18.72 -2.95
CA ASN A 138 -13.94 18.74 -2.94
C ASN A 138 -14.59 17.47 -3.53
N GLN A 139 -13.84 16.38 -3.69
CA GLN A 139 -14.38 15.09 -4.08
C GLN A 139 -14.86 14.36 -2.82
N ILE A 140 -16.14 13.99 -2.82
CA ILE A 140 -16.74 13.15 -1.79
C ILE A 140 -16.70 11.72 -2.31
N PHE A 141 -15.95 10.88 -1.60
CA PHE A 141 -15.93 9.45 -1.81
C PHE A 141 -16.93 8.81 -0.86
N TYR A 142 -17.75 7.92 -1.39
CA TYR A 142 -18.52 6.99 -0.58
C TYR A 142 -17.56 5.92 -0.12
N SER A 143 -17.31 5.91 1.17
CA SER A 143 -16.37 5.01 1.78
C SER A 143 -17.17 3.98 2.56
N GLN A 144 -17.09 2.72 2.15
CA GLN A 144 -17.49 1.58 2.99
C GLN A 144 -16.48 1.33 4.14
N LEU A 145 -15.59 2.29 4.47
CA LEU A 145 -14.51 2.05 5.41
C LEU A 145 -14.98 2.03 6.87
N GLN A 146 -15.03 0.81 7.39
CA GLN A 146 -14.97 0.46 8.81
C GLN A 146 -13.57 0.71 9.42
N PHE A 147 -12.96 1.89 9.22
CA PHE A 147 -11.59 2.12 9.73
C PHE A 147 -11.52 2.43 11.23
N ARG A 148 -12.63 2.65 11.94
CA ARG A 148 -12.57 3.13 13.33
C ARG A 148 -12.62 2.11 14.44
N ASN A 149 -12.76 0.84 14.12
CA ASN A 149 -12.50 -0.24 15.05
C ASN A 149 -11.93 -1.41 14.25
N TYR A 150 -10.76 -1.21 13.65
CA TYR A 150 -10.02 -2.34 13.14
C TYR A 150 -9.50 -3.16 14.33
N LYS A 151 -10.41 -3.95 14.92
CA LYS A 151 -10.07 -5.21 15.53
C LYS A 151 -9.95 -6.17 14.35
N PRO A 152 -8.81 -6.84 14.14
CA PRO A 152 -8.72 -7.87 13.12
C PRO A 152 -9.91 -8.81 13.25
N LYS A 153 -10.42 -9.28 12.11
CA LYS A 153 -11.48 -10.29 12.06
C LYS A 153 -10.92 -11.61 12.59
N GLY A 154 -10.74 -11.71 13.92
CA GLY A 154 -10.24 -12.87 14.61
C GLY A 154 -9.34 -12.53 15.80
N ASN A 155 -9.34 -13.41 16.80
CA ASN A 155 -8.55 -13.31 18.02
C ASN A 155 -7.05 -13.65 17.80
N TYR A 156 -6.47 -13.24 16.66
CA TYR A 156 -5.11 -13.59 16.19
C TYR A 156 -4.14 -12.40 16.26
N GLU A 157 -4.50 -11.33 16.97
CA GLU A 157 -3.57 -10.23 17.33
C GLU A 157 -2.38 -10.74 18.14
N GLN A 158 -2.62 -11.77 18.96
CA GLN A 158 -1.61 -12.42 19.77
C GLN A 158 -0.98 -13.56 19.00
N MET A 159 0.31 -13.80 19.25
CA MET A 159 0.98 -14.98 18.72
C MET A 159 0.24 -16.24 19.15
N CYS A 160 -0.12 -17.06 18.17
CA CYS A 160 -0.72 -18.36 18.41
C CYS A 160 0.19 -19.42 17.81
N VAL A 161 0.50 -20.46 18.59
CA VAL A 161 1.21 -21.64 18.11
C VAL A 161 0.24 -22.49 17.29
N VAL A 162 0.74 -23.27 16.35
CA VAL A 162 -0.08 -24.21 15.57
C VAL A 162 -0.26 -25.50 16.38
N CYS A 163 -1.51 -25.90 16.60
CA CYS A 163 -1.82 -27.19 17.24
C CYS A 163 -1.24 -28.35 16.41
N ALA A 164 -0.49 -29.24 17.06
CA ALA A 164 0.16 -30.37 16.41
C ALA A 164 -0.85 -31.26 15.66
N SER A 165 -2.03 -31.47 16.24
CA SER A 165 -3.06 -32.40 15.74
C SER A 165 -3.91 -31.83 14.61
N CYS A 166 -4.44 -30.60 14.76
CA CYS A 166 -5.45 -30.07 13.83
C CYS A 166 -5.02 -28.81 13.08
N LYS A 167 -3.79 -28.36 13.31
CA LYS A 167 -3.20 -27.12 12.79
C LYS A 167 -3.99 -25.84 13.11
N GLY A 168 -4.91 -25.91 14.07
CA GLY A 168 -5.64 -24.75 14.58
C GLY A 168 -4.78 -23.91 15.54
N PRO A 169 -5.13 -22.64 15.78
CA PRO A 169 -4.40 -21.78 16.71
C PRO A 169 -4.44 -22.30 18.14
N SER A 170 -3.34 -22.14 18.86
CA SER A 170 -3.18 -22.54 20.25
C SER A 170 -2.42 -21.49 21.05
N LEU A 171 -2.88 -21.28 22.29
CA LEU A 171 -2.23 -20.49 23.35
C LEU A 171 -2.23 -21.36 24.61
N GLY A 172 -1.52 -22.49 24.57
CA GLY A 172 -1.63 -23.56 25.56
C GLY A 172 -2.88 -24.44 25.41
N THR A 173 -3.96 -23.96 24.79
CA THR A 173 -5.11 -24.78 24.38
C THR A 173 -5.54 -24.42 22.96
N CYS A 174 -5.74 -25.44 22.10
CA CYS A 174 -6.14 -25.22 20.72
C CYS A 174 -7.58 -24.72 20.63
N LYS A 175 -7.82 -23.58 19.98
CA LYS A 175 -9.18 -23.01 19.81
C LYS A 175 -10.07 -23.83 18.86
N LYS A 176 -9.49 -24.72 18.05
CA LYS A 176 -10.23 -25.54 17.08
C LYS A 176 -10.66 -26.89 17.65
N CYS A 177 -9.77 -27.62 18.33
CA CYS A 177 -10.05 -28.95 18.86
C CYS A 177 -10.10 -29.03 20.40
N GLY A 178 -9.80 -27.94 21.11
CA GLY A 178 -9.78 -27.91 22.57
C GLY A 178 -8.63 -28.66 23.23
N GLN A 179 -7.72 -29.29 22.47
CA GLN A 179 -6.58 -30.00 23.03
C GLN A 179 -5.63 -29.02 23.70
N ILE A 180 -5.29 -29.30 24.96
CA ILE A 180 -4.19 -28.64 25.67
C ILE A 180 -2.90 -29.02 24.93
N GLN A 181 -2.13 -28.00 24.56
CA GLN A 181 -0.81 -28.17 23.96
C GLN A 181 0.20 -27.82 25.04
N ASP A 182 1.06 -28.77 25.37
CA ASP A 182 2.26 -28.45 26.14
C ASP A 182 3.19 -27.69 25.19
N VAL A 183 3.30 -26.38 25.40
CA VAL A 183 4.14 -25.54 24.55
C VAL A 183 5.58 -25.86 24.92
N SER A 184 6.21 -26.68 24.11
CA SER A 184 7.57 -27.16 24.33
C SER A 184 8.54 -25.98 24.45
N GLU A 185 9.67 -26.21 25.14
CA GLU A 185 10.75 -25.22 25.24
C GLU A 185 11.19 -24.70 23.84
N ASN A 186 11.18 -25.59 22.84
CA ASN A 186 11.47 -25.24 21.45
C ASN A 186 10.43 -24.29 20.84
N GLU A 187 9.14 -24.48 21.12
CA GLU A 187 8.09 -23.56 20.65
C GLU A 187 8.22 -22.20 21.32
N ASN A 188 8.49 -22.15 22.63
CA ASN A 188 8.74 -20.88 23.34
C ASN A 188 9.96 -20.12 22.79
N LYS A 189 11.05 -20.84 22.48
CA LYS A 189 12.22 -20.28 21.82
C LYS A 189 11.86 -19.71 20.44
N THR A 190 11.09 -20.45 19.66
CA THR A 190 10.67 -20.06 18.31
C THR A 190 9.75 -18.83 18.35
N LEU A 191 8.86 -18.76 19.34
CA LEU A 191 8.02 -17.59 19.57
C LEU A 191 8.84 -16.35 19.93
N THR A 192 9.81 -16.52 20.82
CA THR A 192 10.72 -15.44 21.24
C THR A 192 11.47 -14.88 20.04
N GLU A 193 12.00 -15.76 19.19
CA GLU A 193 12.68 -15.35 17.96
C GLU A 193 11.75 -14.62 16.99
N LEU A 194 10.52 -15.09 16.80
CA LEU A 194 9.57 -14.40 15.94
C LEU A 194 9.19 -13.01 16.48
N LEU A 195 9.12 -12.83 17.81
CA LEU A 195 8.93 -11.50 18.43
C LEU A 195 10.10 -10.57 18.16
N GLU A 196 11.33 -11.08 18.26
CA GLU A 196 12.53 -10.32 17.94
C GLU A 196 12.51 -9.85 16.48
N LEU A 197 12.20 -10.76 15.54
CA LEU A 197 12.07 -10.42 14.13
C LEU A 197 10.92 -9.45 13.86
N LYS A 198 9.78 -9.60 14.54
CA LYS A 198 8.65 -8.69 14.42
C LYS A 198 9.03 -7.29 14.90
N ASN A 199 9.67 -7.17 16.05
CA ASN A 199 10.10 -5.88 16.60
C ASN A 199 11.14 -5.21 15.69
N TYR A 200 12.06 -6.01 15.14
CA TYR A 200 12.99 -5.56 14.11
C TYR A 200 12.26 -5.07 12.85
N ALA A 201 11.27 -5.84 12.38
CA ALA A 201 10.45 -5.48 11.23
C ALA A 201 9.70 -4.16 11.44
N GLU A 202 9.05 -4.01 12.59
CA GLU A 202 8.37 -2.76 12.96
C GLU A 202 9.34 -1.58 12.99
N TYR A 203 10.53 -1.76 13.56
CA TYR A 203 11.56 -0.72 13.53
C TYR A 203 11.95 -0.35 12.09
N HIS A 204 12.32 -1.31 11.25
CA HIS A 204 12.74 -1.00 9.88
C HIS A 204 11.60 -0.43 9.03
N LEU A 205 10.37 -0.91 9.19
CA LEU A 205 9.19 -0.36 8.52
C LEU A 205 8.91 1.10 8.93
N LEU A 206 9.27 1.49 10.15
CA LEU A 206 9.08 2.86 10.65
C LEU A 206 10.23 3.80 10.26
N PHE A 207 11.46 3.32 10.16
CA PHE A 207 12.66 4.19 10.08
C PHE A 207 13.51 4.02 8.80
N SER A 208 13.15 3.14 7.86
CA SER A 208 13.91 2.96 6.60
C SER A 208 13.80 4.12 5.61
N ASN A 209 12.81 5.01 5.75
CA ASN A 209 12.75 6.25 4.98
C ASN A 209 13.64 7.29 5.67
N ASN A 210 14.83 7.51 5.09
CA ASN A 210 15.99 8.29 5.57
C ASN A 210 15.74 9.75 6.04
N GLU A 211 14.50 10.24 6.11
CA GLU A 211 14.20 11.65 6.36
C GLU A 211 13.98 12.00 7.84
N ILE A 212 13.89 11.02 8.74
CA ILE A 212 13.55 11.30 10.14
C ILE A 212 14.52 10.59 11.11
N LYS A 213 15.73 11.14 11.24
CA LYS A 213 16.63 10.88 12.38
C LYS A 213 16.23 11.74 13.57
N CYS A 214 15.13 11.40 14.26
CA CYS A 214 14.69 12.12 15.46
C CYS A 214 14.95 11.33 16.76
N ASP A 215 14.75 11.97 17.91
CA ASP A 215 14.94 11.38 19.25
C ASP A 215 14.13 10.08 19.49
N LEU A 216 13.12 9.79 18.68
CA LEU A 216 12.36 8.53 18.74
C LEU A 216 13.21 7.32 18.34
N GLU A 217 14.11 7.48 17.35
CA GLU A 217 15.04 6.44 16.92
C GLU A 217 15.99 6.06 18.05
N LYS A 218 16.53 7.06 18.78
CA LYS A 218 17.38 6.85 19.96
C LYS A 218 16.64 6.10 21.08
N LYS A 219 15.36 6.42 21.31
CA LYS A 219 14.52 5.76 22.33
C LYS A 219 14.14 4.33 21.95
N MET A 220 14.01 4.02 20.66
CA MET A 220 13.75 2.66 20.21
C MET A 220 15.01 1.80 20.17
N LYS A 221 16.16 2.36 19.75
CA LYS A 221 17.47 1.67 19.80
C LYS A 221 17.91 1.26 21.20
N THR A 222 17.46 1.94 22.25
CA THR A 222 17.76 1.54 23.64
C THR A 222 16.81 0.45 24.17
N LYS A 223 15.64 0.26 23.54
CA LYS A 223 14.64 -0.74 23.96
C LYS A 223 14.70 -2.02 23.14
N ILE A 224 15.01 -1.92 21.86
CA ILE A 224 15.09 -3.03 20.93
C ILE A 224 16.59 -3.20 20.63
N ASN A 225 17.11 -4.41 20.76
CA ASN A 225 18.49 -4.71 20.37
C ASN A 225 18.57 -4.79 18.83
N ILE A 226 18.55 -3.65 18.16
CA ILE A 226 18.45 -3.53 16.69
C ILE A 226 19.85 -3.64 16.03
N ASN A 227 20.71 -4.50 16.57
CA ASN A 227 22.01 -4.78 15.94
C ASN A 227 21.92 -5.90 14.89
N MET A 228 20.71 -6.35 14.56
CA MET A 228 20.52 -7.38 13.55
C MET A 228 20.71 -6.77 12.16
N GLU A 229 21.74 -7.23 11.45
CA GLU A 229 21.92 -6.85 10.06
C GLU A 229 20.88 -7.53 9.18
N LEU A 230 20.58 -6.94 8.02
CA LEU A 230 19.61 -7.50 7.08
C LEU A 230 19.96 -8.93 6.66
N GLU A 231 21.26 -9.20 6.56
CA GLU A 231 21.84 -10.50 6.23
C GLU A 231 21.58 -11.56 7.31
N GLU A 232 21.33 -11.15 8.56
CA GLU A 232 20.95 -12.03 9.68
C GLU A 232 19.43 -12.19 9.78
N TYR A 233 18.66 -11.15 9.44
CA TYR A 233 17.19 -11.18 9.50
C TYR A 233 16.58 -12.26 8.59
N ILE A 234 17.05 -12.29 7.35
CA ILE A 234 16.47 -13.12 6.29
C ILE A 234 16.57 -14.63 6.60
N PRO A 235 17.75 -15.18 6.96
CA PRO A 235 17.86 -16.59 7.33
C PRO A 235 16.99 -16.97 8.54
N LYS A 236 16.88 -16.09 9.55
CA LYS A 236 16.03 -16.32 10.72
C LYS A 236 14.55 -16.38 10.34
N LEU A 237 14.07 -15.42 9.54
CA LEU A 237 12.69 -15.43 9.05
C LEU A 237 12.38 -16.69 8.25
N THR A 238 13.29 -17.07 7.34
CA THR A 238 13.17 -18.28 6.51
C THR A 238 13.03 -19.53 7.38
N ARG A 239 13.90 -19.68 8.39
CA ARG A 239 13.83 -20.79 9.34
C ARG A 239 12.48 -20.84 10.06
N LEU A 240 11.97 -19.71 10.53
CA LEU A 240 10.68 -19.66 11.22
C LEU A 240 9.51 -20.05 10.32
N LEU A 241 9.47 -19.52 9.09
CA LEU A 241 8.45 -19.88 8.11
C LEU A 241 8.44 -21.39 7.83
N LYS A 242 9.61 -22.01 7.75
CA LYS A 242 9.75 -23.47 7.57
C LYS A 242 9.24 -24.28 8.76
N THR A 243 9.49 -23.81 9.98
CA THR A 243 9.05 -24.56 11.18
C THR A 243 7.53 -24.59 11.34
N ASN A 244 6.79 -23.68 10.69
CA ASN A 244 5.33 -23.59 10.73
C ASN A 244 4.78 -23.65 12.18
N THR A 245 5.54 -23.10 13.12
CA THR A 245 5.24 -23.06 14.56
C THR A 245 4.23 -21.97 14.86
N ALA A 246 4.28 -20.87 14.12
CA ALA A 246 3.32 -19.79 14.22
C ALA A 246 2.13 -20.04 13.31
N HIS A 247 0.94 -19.71 13.80
CA HIS A 247 -0.25 -19.71 12.97
C HIS A 247 -0.04 -18.82 11.74
N HIS A 248 -0.25 -19.37 10.56
CA HIS A 248 -0.04 -18.69 9.27
C HIS A 248 -0.91 -17.43 9.08
N LEU A 249 -1.92 -17.22 9.94
CA LEU A 249 -2.75 -16.00 10.00
C LEU A 249 -2.42 -15.08 11.19
N SER A 250 -1.26 -15.23 11.83
CA SER A 250 -0.88 -14.39 12.97
C SER A 250 -0.33 -13.04 12.51
N PHE A 251 -0.71 -11.97 13.20
CA PHE A 251 -0.28 -10.62 12.86
C PHE A 251 1.25 -10.41 12.95
N PRO A 252 1.97 -11.02 13.91
CA PRO A 252 3.43 -10.95 13.92
C PRO A 252 4.08 -11.52 12.66
N LEU A 253 3.55 -12.63 12.13
CA LEU A 253 4.04 -13.22 10.90
C LEU A 253 3.79 -12.29 9.70
N TYR A 254 2.63 -11.64 9.66
CA TYR A 254 2.33 -10.61 8.66
C TYR A 254 3.39 -9.51 8.62
N ASN A 255 3.76 -8.92 9.76
CA ASN A 255 4.75 -7.85 9.79
C ASN A 255 6.11 -8.31 9.26
N CYS A 256 6.52 -9.53 9.60
CA CYS A 256 7.79 -10.07 9.11
C CYS A 256 7.77 -10.30 7.59
N ILE A 257 6.71 -10.93 7.07
CA ILE A 257 6.58 -11.17 5.62
C ILE A 257 6.45 -9.84 4.87
N LEU A 258 5.70 -8.88 5.40
CA LEU A 258 5.55 -7.55 4.80
C LEU A 258 6.90 -6.83 4.71
N LEU A 259 7.71 -6.83 5.78
CA LEU A 259 9.04 -6.26 5.73
C LEU A 259 9.88 -6.94 4.65
N ALA A 260 9.87 -8.28 4.59
CA ALA A 260 10.60 -9.02 3.57
C ALA A 260 10.21 -8.61 2.15
N PHE A 261 8.90 -8.46 1.87
CA PHE A 261 8.42 -7.96 0.58
C PHE A 261 8.86 -6.53 0.28
N LYS A 262 8.80 -5.62 1.26
CA LYS A 262 9.30 -4.24 1.05
C LYS A 262 10.79 -4.21 0.79
N LEU A 263 11.57 -5.07 1.44
CA LEU A 263 13.00 -5.18 1.20
C LEU A 263 13.28 -5.69 -0.21
N LEU A 264 12.56 -6.72 -0.66
CA LEU A 264 12.68 -7.22 -2.03
C LEU A 264 12.26 -6.17 -3.07
N ALA A 265 11.14 -5.49 -2.85
CA ALA A 265 10.63 -4.46 -3.76
C ALA A 265 11.61 -3.30 -3.95
N ASN A 266 12.38 -2.97 -2.91
CA ASN A 266 13.37 -1.89 -2.94
C ASN A 266 14.80 -2.39 -3.16
N ALA A 267 15.02 -3.69 -3.33
CA ALA A 267 16.36 -4.23 -3.51
C ALA A 267 16.91 -3.82 -4.90
N PRO A 268 18.17 -3.34 -4.97
CA PRO A 268 18.84 -3.15 -6.25
C PRO A 268 18.87 -4.46 -7.04
N LYS A 269 18.72 -4.41 -8.37
CA LYS A 269 18.73 -5.61 -9.24
C LYS A 269 19.93 -6.53 -8.97
N THR A 270 21.12 -5.96 -8.71
CA THR A 270 22.35 -6.71 -8.43
C THR A 270 22.29 -7.55 -7.14
N ASN A 271 21.49 -7.14 -6.16
CA ASN A 271 21.36 -7.83 -4.87
C ASN A 271 20.06 -8.63 -4.77
N TYR A 272 19.11 -8.41 -5.69
CA TYR A 272 17.80 -9.04 -5.66
C TYR A 272 17.89 -10.55 -5.53
N PHE A 273 18.72 -11.22 -6.34
CA PHE A 273 18.93 -12.66 -6.25
C PHE A 273 19.58 -13.13 -4.97
N LYS A 274 20.57 -12.39 -4.46
CA LYS A 274 21.17 -12.72 -3.16
C LYS A 274 20.09 -12.70 -2.07
N PHE A 275 19.21 -11.70 -2.10
CA PHE A 275 18.10 -11.60 -1.16
C PHE A 275 17.06 -12.69 -1.35
N VAL A 276 16.61 -12.92 -2.59
CA VAL A 276 15.67 -13.98 -2.96
C VAL A 276 16.22 -15.33 -2.52
N ASN A 277 17.42 -15.73 -2.94
CA ASN A 277 17.99 -17.04 -2.59
C ASN A 277 18.19 -17.21 -1.07
N ASN A 278 18.57 -16.14 -0.37
CA ASN A 278 18.72 -16.18 1.09
C ASN A 278 17.35 -16.27 1.81
N LEU A 279 16.33 -15.59 1.29
CA LEU A 279 14.98 -15.50 1.89
C LEU A 279 14.11 -16.69 1.56
N LEU A 280 14.30 -17.23 0.37
CA LEU A 280 13.40 -18.17 -0.25
C LEU A 280 14.02 -19.56 -0.35
N GLY A 281 15.19 -19.79 0.29
CA GLY A 281 16.02 -20.99 0.15
C GLY A 281 15.28 -22.26 -0.29
N GLU A 282 14.22 -22.68 0.43
CA GLU A 282 13.28 -23.71 -0.05
C GLU A 282 11.81 -23.23 -0.10
N VAL A 283 11.52 -22.00 0.32
CA VAL A 283 10.16 -21.45 0.30
C VAL A 283 10.04 -20.61 -0.96
N ASP A 284 9.30 -21.07 -1.95
CA ASP A 284 9.16 -20.32 -3.20
C ASP A 284 8.51 -18.94 -2.98
N ILE A 285 8.89 -17.94 -3.78
CA ILE A 285 8.37 -16.56 -3.67
C ILE A 285 6.85 -16.51 -3.79
N TYR A 286 6.25 -17.44 -4.54
CA TYR A 286 4.82 -17.48 -4.79
C TYR A 286 4.06 -17.94 -3.55
N SER A 287 4.56 -18.94 -2.82
CA SER A 287 4.07 -19.35 -1.51
C SER A 287 4.11 -18.19 -0.51
N LEU A 288 5.18 -17.39 -0.54
CA LEU A 288 5.30 -16.22 0.33
C LEU A 288 4.32 -15.10 -0.07
N ALA A 289 4.17 -14.84 -1.37
CA ALA A 289 3.20 -13.89 -1.93
C ALA A 289 1.75 -14.27 -1.58
N PHE A 290 1.42 -15.54 -1.73
CA PHE A 290 0.12 -16.08 -1.36
C PHE A 290 -0.14 -15.96 0.14
N CYS A 291 0.87 -16.24 0.97
CA CYS A 291 0.79 -16.05 2.42
C CYS A 291 0.52 -14.58 2.78
N LEU A 292 1.27 -13.63 2.18
CA LEU A 292 1.07 -12.20 2.42
C LEU A 292 -0.31 -11.73 1.94
N THR A 293 -0.80 -12.24 0.81
CA THR A 293 -2.15 -11.96 0.30
C THR A 293 -3.21 -12.41 1.30
N LYS A 294 -3.13 -13.67 1.74
CA LYS A 294 -4.06 -14.23 2.74
C LYS A 294 -4.03 -13.46 4.05
N LEU A 295 -2.83 -13.13 4.54
CA LEU A 295 -2.66 -12.34 5.76
C LEU A 295 -3.24 -10.93 5.59
N SER A 296 -3.03 -10.30 4.43
CA SER A 296 -3.57 -8.97 4.14
C SER A 296 -5.09 -8.97 4.13
N ILE A 297 -5.72 -9.94 3.47
CA ILE A 297 -7.17 -10.08 3.44
C ILE A 297 -7.74 -10.45 4.81
N HIS A 298 -7.11 -11.42 5.49
CA HIS A 298 -7.55 -11.89 6.81
C HIS A 298 -7.53 -10.78 7.83
N HIS A 299 -6.40 -10.07 7.89
CA HIS A 299 -6.30 -8.93 8.73
C HIS A 299 -7.18 -7.83 8.14
N PHE A 300 -6.78 -7.12 7.11
CA PHE A 300 -7.35 -5.81 6.83
C PHE A 300 -8.68 -5.85 6.06
N SER A 301 -9.26 -7.03 5.80
CA SER A 301 -10.40 -7.22 4.89
C SER A 301 -10.00 -7.08 3.42
N ARG A 302 -10.80 -7.67 2.52
CA ARG A 302 -10.57 -7.69 1.07
C ARG A 302 -10.51 -6.28 0.46
N PHE A 303 -11.31 -5.35 0.98
CA PHE A 303 -11.50 -4.01 0.39
C PHE A 303 -10.79 -2.87 1.14
N SER A 304 -9.70 -3.16 1.87
CA SER A 304 -8.95 -2.10 2.55
C SER A 304 -7.79 -1.56 1.71
N ALA A 305 -7.50 -0.27 1.87
CA ALA A 305 -6.33 0.37 1.28
C ALA A 305 -5.00 -0.34 1.62
N VAL A 306 -4.91 -0.94 2.81
CA VAL A 306 -3.73 -1.71 3.23
C VAL A 306 -3.60 -2.99 2.41
N THR A 307 -4.70 -3.73 2.22
CA THR A 307 -4.72 -4.91 1.36
C THR A 307 -4.33 -4.55 -0.07
N PHE A 308 -4.90 -3.48 -0.64
CA PHE A 308 -4.55 -3.02 -1.98
C PHE A 308 -3.07 -2.68 -2.12
N TYR A 309 -2.53 -1.89 -1.18
CA TYR A 309 -1.11 -1.55 -1.18
C TYR A 309 -0.23 -2.79 -1.12
N ASN A 310 -0.56 -3.75 -0.26
CA ASN A 310 0.22 -4.99 -0.15
C ASN A 310 0.13 -5.84 -1.43
N LEU A 311 -1.04 -5.94 -2.05
CA LEU A 311 -1.22 -6.63 -3.33
C LEU A 311 -0.39 -5.98 -4.44
N GLN A 312 -0.34 -4.65 -4.48
CA GLN A 312 0.52 -3.92 -5.41
C GLN A 312 2.00 -4.26 -5.18
N GLN A 313 2.47 -4.28 -3.92
CA GLN A 313 3.85 -4.66 -3.59
C GLN A 313 4.15 -6.10 -3.99
N ILE A 314 3.20 -7.02 -3.81
CA ILE A 314 3.34 -8.41 -4.25
C ILE A 314 3.50 -8.46 -5.76
N CYS A 315 2.63 -7.78 -6.52
CA CYS A 315 2.71 -7.76 -7.98
C CYS A 315 4.05 -7.20 -8.46
N GLN A 316 4.55 -6.12 -7.85
CA GLN A 316 5.85 -5.54 -8.16
C GLN A 316 7.00 -6.53 -7.93
N VAL A 317 7.03 -7.18 -6.76
CA VAL A 317 8.07 -8.18 -6.43
C VAL A 317 7.99 -9.38 -7.37
N LEU A 318 6.79 -9.88 -7.67
CA LEU A 318 6.62 -10.99 -8.60
C LEU A 318 7.04 -10.62 -10.02
N ASN A 319 6.68 -9.44 -10.52
CA ASN A 319 7.14 -8.96 -11.83
C ASN A 319 8.67 -8.90 -11.90
N VAL A 320 9.31 -8.32 -10.88
CA VAL A 320 10.78 -8.26 -10.81
C VAL A 320 11.40 -9.65 -10.69
N TYR A 321 10.79 -10.52 -9.88
CA TYR A 321 11.24 -11.91 -9.72
C TYR A 321 11.17 -12.67 -11.02
N CYS A 322 10.01 -12.66 -11.69
CA CYS A 322 9.83 -13.29 -12.99
C CYS A 322 10.87 -12.71 -13.95
N LEU A 323 10.87 -11.41 -14.25
CA LEU A 323 11.84 -10.83 -15.19
C LEU A 323 13.30 -11.19 -14.90
N ASN A 324 13.72 -11.18 -13.63
CA ASN A 324 15.10 -11.51 -13.27
C ASN A 324 15.38 -13.02 -13.35
N GLU A 325 14.53 -13.90 -12.80
CA GLU A 325 14.71 -15.36 -12.88
C GLU A 325 14.80 -15.80 -14.34
N LEU A 326 14.02 -15.13 -15.19
CA LEU A 326 14.05 -15.27 -16.63
C LEU A 326 15.39 -14.84 -17.25
N GLU A 327 15.89 -13.65 -16.96
CA GLU A 327 17.15 -13.16 -17.52
C GLU A 327 18.39 -13.94 -17.02
N SER A 328 18.33 -14.48 -15.81
CA SER A 328 19.47 -15.16 -15.18
C SER A 328 19.62 -16.63 -15.55
N LYS A 329 18.51 -17.35 -15.78
CA LYS A 329 18.51 -18.79 -16.09
C LYS A 329 18.24 -19.09 -17.57
N SER A 330 17.60 -18.18 -18.31
CA SER A 330 17.40 -18.31 -19.75
C SER A 330 18.12 -17.22 -20.52
N LEU A 331 18.57 -17.54 -21.74
CA LEU A 331 18.86 -16.51 -22.72
C LEU A 331 17.58 -15.70 -22.96
N PRO A 332 17.70 -14.39 -23.28
CA PRO A 332 16.53 -13.57 -23.61
C PRO A 332 15.67 -14.31 -24.65
N PRO A 333 14.34 -14.14 -24.63
CA PRO A 333 13.49 -14.68 -25.68
C PRO A 333 14.17 -14.33 -27.00
N LEU A 334 14.38 -15.34 -27.86
CA LEU A 334 14.92 -15.12 -29.19
C LEU A 334 14.16 -13.93 -29.74
N MET A 335 14.84 -12.79 -29.95
CA MET A 335 14.23 -11.66 -30.62
C MET A 335 13.98 -12.14 -32.04
N GLN A 336 12.79 -12.72 -32.25
CA GLN A 336 12.39 -13.44 -33.45
C GLN A 336 12.35 -12.54 -34.68
N GLU A 337 12.41 -11.23 -34.50
CA GLU A 337 12.06 -10.33 -35.58
C GLU A 337 13.22 -9.97 -36.50
N GLN A 338 14.51 -10.17 -36.14
CA GLN A 338 15.59 -9.54 -36.92
C GLN A 338 16.92 -10.27 -37.11
N ASN A 339 17.14 -11.48 -36.57
CA ASN A 339 18.38 -12.21 -36.86
C ASN A 339 18.12 -13.57 -37.49
N ASP A 340 18.48 -13.64 -38.77
CA ASP A 340 18.65 -14.86 -39.54
C ASP A 340 19.42 -15.91 -38.73
N GLN A 341 18.79 -17.07 -38.51
CA GLN A 341 19.40 -18.37 -38.19
C GLN A 341 20.60 -18.34 -37.23
N VAL A 342 20.39 -17.96 -35.97
CA VAL A 342 21.36 -18.34 -34.93
C VAL A 342 21.21 -19.84 -34.68
N GLU A 343 22.12 -20.64 -35.23
CA GLU A 343 22.19 -22.07 -34.94
C GLU A 343 22.53 -22.28 -33.45
N VAL A 344 21.54 -22.71 -32.67
CA VAL A 344 21.73 -23.13 -31.28
C VAL A 344 22.26 -24.58 -31.27
N SER A 345 23.38 -24.82 -30.60
CA SER A 345 24.00 -26.14 -30.50
C SER A 345 23.08 -27.16 -29.81
N LEU A 346 23.22 -28.44 -30.12
CA LEU A 346 22.43 -29.52 -29.50
C LEU A 346 22.59 -29.58 -27.97
N GLU A 347 23.81 -29.33 -27.47
CA GLU A 347 24.09 -29.26 -26.03
C GLU A 347 23.33 -28.11 -25.36
N GLU A 348 23.30 -26.95 -26.02
CA GLU A 348 22.58 -25.78 -25.52
C GLU A 348 21.06 -26.02 -25.55
N ARG A 349 20.51 -26.65 -26.59
CA ARG A 349 19.10 -27.05 -26.63
C ARG A 349 18.73 -28.00 -25.48
N ALA A 350 19.56 -29.02 -25.23
CA ALA A 350 19.34 -29.96 -24.13
C ALA A 350 19.37 -29.25 -22.76
N ARG A 351 20.30 -28.30 -22.59
CA ARG A 351 20.38 -27.45 -21.40
C ARG A 351 19.13 -26.60 -21.23
N MET A 352 18.66 -25.93 -22.29
CA MET A 352 17.46 -25.09 -22.28
C MET A 352 16.20 -25.89 -21.95
N LYS A 353 16.07 -27.09 -22.52
CA LYS A 353 14.98 -28.01 -22.21
C LYS A 353 14.97 -28.40 -20.73
N ALA A 354 16.12 -28.79 -20.18
CA ALA A 354 16.24 -29.15 -18.77
C ALA A 354 15.85 -27.99 -17.83
N VAL A 355 16.33 -26.77 -18.12
CA VAL A 355 15.97 -25.56 -17.37
C VAL A 355 14.48 -25.24 -17.50
N SER A 356 13.90 -25.40 -18.70
CA SER A 356 12.49 -25.10 -18.94
C SER A 356 11.57 -26.03 -18.16
N ILE A 357 11.88 -27.33 -18.15
CA ILE A 357 11.17 -28.33 -17.35
C ILE A 357 11.23 -28.00 -15.86
N ASP A 358 12.40 -27.61 -15.35
CA ASP A 358 12.58 -27.25 -13.93
C ASP A 358 11.73 -26.02 -13.53
N LEU A 359 11.66 -25.01 -14.40
CA LEU A 359 10.94 -23.76 -14.12
C LEU A 359 9.43 -23.82 -14.36
N LEU A 360 8.97 -24.71 -15.26
CA LEU A 360 7.59 -24.69 -15.77
C LEU A 360 6.54 -24.87 -14.67
N GLN A 361 6.75 -25.79 -13.73
CA GLN A 361 5.78 -26.05 -12.67
C GLN A 361 5.62 -24.83 -11.75
N GLY A 362 6.71 -24.14 -11.42
CA GLY A 362 6.68 -22.92 -10.61
C GLY A 362 5.90 -21.79 -11.29
N HIS A 363 6.09 -21.62 -12.60
CA HIS A 363 5.40 -20.59 -13.38
C HIS A 363 3.91 -20.90 -13.57
N ARG A 364 3.53 -22.17 -13.77
CA ARG A 364 2.10 -22.57 -13.79
C ARG A 364 1.41 -22.31 -12.45
N ASN A 365 2.09 -22.59 -11.33
CA ASN A 365 1.58 -22.25 -10.01
C ASN A 365 1.43 -20.73 -9.83
N CYS A 366 2.38 -19.95 -10.33
CA CYS A 366 2.32 -18.50 -10.35
C CYS A 366 1.12 -18.01 -11.17
N LEU A 367 0.90 -18.54 -12.38
CA LEU A 367 -0.22 -18.16 -13.23
C LEU A 367 -1.56 -18.40 -12.53
N ASN A 368 -1.74 -19.57 -11.92
CA ASN A 368 -2.92 -19.89 -11.13
C ASN A 368 -3.14 -18.91 -9.96
N PHE A 369 -2.05 -18.47 -9.31
CA PHE A 369 -2.13 -17.47 -8.25
C PHE A 369 -2.48 -16.08 -8.79
N CYS A 370 -1.91 -15.68 -9.93
CA CYS A 370 -2.21 -14.41 -10.58
C CYS A 370 -3.68 -14.35 -11.04
N GLN A 371 -4.23 -15.46 -11.52
CA GLN A 371 -5.66 -15.57 -11.83
C GLN A 371 -6.53 -15.37 -10.58
N GLN A 372 -6.16 -15.97 -9.43
CA GLN A 372 -6.87 -15.71 -8.15
C GLN A 372 -6.75 -14.25 -7.71
N LEU A 373 -5.59 -13.61 -7.92
CA LEU A 373 -5.42 -12.18 -7.65
C LEU A 373 -6.30 -11.32 -8.55
N LYS A 374 -6.43 -11.69 -9.82
CA LYS A 374 -7.33 -11.04 -10.78
C LYS A 374 -8.78 -11.15 -10.34
N GLU A 375 -9.24 -12.33 -9.92
CA GLU A 375 -10.60 -12.51 -9.36
C GLU A 375 -10.83 -11.60 -8.14
N ILE A 376 -9.82 -11.48 -7.25
CA ILE A 376 -9.85 -10.54 -6.12
C ILE A 376 -9.93 -9.09 -6.60
N ALA A 377 -9.16 -8.72 -7.62
CA ALA A 377 -9.16 -7.37 -8.18
C ALA A 377 -10.50 -7.02 -8.84
N GLU A 378 -11.06 -7.91 -9.65
CA GLU A 378 -12.37 -7.74 -10.30
C GLU A 378 -13.50 -7.56 -9.27
N GLU A 379 -13.50 -8.37 -8.22
CA GLU A 379 -14.46 -8.23 -7.12
C GLU A 379 -14.35 -6.88 -6.40
N THR A 380 -13.14 -6.31 -6.32
CA THR A 380 -12.91 -5.01 -5.70
C THR A 380 -13.34 -3.82 -6.55
N LYS A 381 -13.49 -4.01 -7.86
CA LYS A 381 -13.76 -2.95 -8.85
C LYS A 381 -12.73 -1.80 -8.80
N ASP A 382 -11.51 -2.08 -8.34
CA ASP A 382 -10.40 -1.12 -8.36
C ASP A 382 -9.67 -1.23 -9.70
N GLU A 383 -9.84 -0.23 -10.55
CA GLU A 383 -9.29 -0.20 -11.91
C GLU A 383 -7.76 -0.28 -11.93
N TYR A 384 -7.08 0.29 -10.93
CA TYR A 384 -5.62 0.24 -10.85
C TYR A 384 -5.12 -1.18 -10.53
N LEU A 385 -5.72 -1.82 -9.51
CA LEU A 385 -5.37 -3.19 -9.15
C LEU A 385 -5.71 -4.17 -10.28
N MET A 386 -6.86 -4.00 -10.94
CA MET A 386 -7.24 -4.80 -12.11
C MET A 386 -6.18 -4.68 -13.22
N ASN A 387 -5.79 -3.46 -13.59
CA ASN A 387 -4.76 -3.24 -14.61
C ASN A 387 -3.40 -3.84 -14.24
N GLU A 388 -2.96 -3.72 -12.98
CA GLU A 388 -1.68 -4.30 -12.54
C GLU A 388 -1.73 -5.84 -12.47
N THR A 389 -2.84 -6.42 -12.04
CA THR A 389 -3.02 -7.88 -12.02
C THR A 389 -3.14 -8.46 -13.43
N ASP A 390 -3.83 -7.78 -14.36
CA ASP A 390 -3.90 -8.18 -15.77
C ASP A 390 -2.53 -8.17 -16.43
N ARG A 391 -1.71 -7.13 -16.18
CA ARG A 391 -0.33 -7.07 -16.66
C ARG A 391 0.51 -8.24 -16.14
N LEU A 392 0.40 -8.54 -14.84
CA LEU A 392 1.11 -9.66 -14.22
C LEU A 392 0.65 -11.01 -14.82
N VAL A 393 -0.66 -11.22 -14.97
CA VAL A 393 -1.21 -12.44 -15.61
C VAL A 393 -0.65 -12.60 -17.01
N ALA A 394 -0.74 -11.56 -17.85
CA ALA A 394 -0.25 -11.62 -19.23
C ALA A 394 1.26 -11.92 -19.31
N GLN A 395 2.07 -11.32 -18.43
CA GLN A 395 3.52 -11.56 -18.38
C GLN A 395 3.84 -13.01 -17.97
N VAL A 396 3.16 -13.54 -16.97
CA VAL A 396 3.38 -14.91 -16.49
C VAL A 396 2.87 -15.93 -17.51
N ASP A 397 1.72 -15.68 -18.13
CA ASP A 397 1.09 -16.55 -19.13
C ASP A 397 1.97 -16.70 -20.38
N CYS A 398 2.37 -15.57 -20.98
CA CYS A 398 3.32 -15.55 -22.10
C CYS A 398 4.60 -16.32 -21.76
N ARG A 399 5.02 -16.31 -20.48
CA ARG A 399 6.20 -17.05 -20.07
C ARG A 399 5.96 -18.55 -19.94
N VAL A 400 4.81 -18.96 -19.42
CA VAL A 400 4.42 -20.38 -19.38
C VAL A 400 4.44 -20.93 -20.81
N GLU A 401 3.84 -20.24 -21.76
CA GLU A 401 3.85 -20.63 -23.19
C GLU A 401 5.28 -20.78 -23.74
N ASN A 402 6.15 -19.82 -23.45
CA ASN A 402 7.56 -19.90 -23.86
C ASN A 402 8.26 -21.13 -23.26
N LEU A 403 8.10 -21.38 -21.95
CA LEU A 403 8.70 -22.54 -21.29
C LEU A 403 8.16 -23.87 -21.83
N GLU A 404 6.86 -23.93 -22.15
CA GLU A 404 6.22 -25.09 -22.76
C GLU A 404 6.82 -25.40 -24.13
N SER A 405 7.02 -24.38 -24.96
CA SER A 405 7.64 -24.55 -26.28
C SER A 405 9.05 -25.17 -26.23
N TRP A 406 9.83 -24.89 -25.18
CA TRP A 406 11.16 -25.49 -24.97
C TRP A 406 11.12 -26.86 -24.29
N ALA A 407 10.04 -27.17 -23.58
CA ALA A 407 9.90 -28.42 -22.83
C ALA A 407 9.38 -29.58 -23.70
N GLU A 408 8.59 -29.29 -24.73
CA GLU A 408 7.96 -30.28 -25.60
C GLU A 408 8.97 -31.13 -26.39
N GLU A 409 8.74 -32.46 -26.42
CA GLU A 409 9.63 -33.45 -27.05
C GLU A 409 9.51 -33.52 -28.59
N GLU A 410 8.42 -33.01 -29.15
CA GLU A 410 8.04 -33.25 -30.54
C GLU A 410 8.68 -32.30 -31.56
N TYR A 411 9.46 -31.31 -31.11
CA TYR A 411 10.13 -30.34 -32.00
C TYR A 411 11.24 -30.93 -32.89
N ASP A 412 11.77 -32.11 -32.55
CA ASP A 412 12.87 -32.73 -33.32
C ASP A 412 12.40 -33.43 -34.62
N GLN A 413 11.09 -33.51 -34.92
CA GLN A 413 10.59 -34.29 -36.07
C GLN A 413 9.83 -33.50 -37.15
N PHE A 414 9.47 -32.22 -36.94
CA PHE A 414 8.70 -31.46 -37.94
C PHE A 414 9.40 -30.15 -38.36
N SER A 415 10.02 -30.23 -39.55
CA SER A 415 10.18 -29.23 -40.62
C SER A 415 10.64 -27.80 -40.30
N ASP A 416 11.55 -27.32 -41.15
CA ASP A 416 12.21 -26.00 -41.24
C ASP A 416 11.30 -24.73 -41.31
N GLU A 417 10.04 -24.78 -40.90
CA GLU A 417 9.12 -23.63 -40.84
C GLU A 417 8.63 -23.39 -39.40
N LEU A 418 9.52 -22.85 -38.57
CA LEU A 418 9.18 -22.33 -37.24
C LEU A 418 8.47 -20.98 -37.35
N ALA A 419 7.14 -20.97 -37.36
CA ALA A 419 6.35 -19.78 -37.05
C ALA A 419 6.00 -19.78 -35.55
N ILE A 420 6.87 -19.21 -34.72
CA ILE A 420 6.57 -19.02 -33.30
C ILE A 420 5.59 -17.85 -33.18
N LYS A 421 4.38 -18.13 -32.69
CA LYS A 421 3.30 -17.17 -32.49
C LYS A 421 3.45 -16.47 -31.13
N GLY A 422 4.39 -15.54 -31.01
CA GLY A 422 4.49 -14.67 -29.84
C GLY A 422 4.53 -13.21 -30.27
N GLU A 423 3.37 -12.53 -30.29
CA GLU A 423 3.38 -11.07 -30.44
C GLU A 423 3.90 -10.44 -29.13
N GLN A 424 4.84 -9.51 -29.27
CA GLN A 424 5.41 -8.77 -28.14
C GLN A 424 4.32 -7.87 -27.51
N TYR A 425 4.12 -7.95 -26.20
CA TYR A 425 3.31 -6.96 -25.48
C TYR A 425 4.07 -5.62 -25.43
N THR A 426 3.77 -4.71 -26.36
CA THR A 426 4.45 -3.42 -26.50
C THR A 426 3.99 -2.35 -25.50
N GLY A 427 3.01 -2.65 -24.64
CA GLY A 427 2.52 -1.71 -23.61
C GLY A 427 1.77 -0.48 -24.15
N GLU A 428 1.52 -0.40 -25.46
CA GLU A 428 0.69 0.66 -26.04
C GLU A 428 -0.80 0.30 -25.87
N VAL A 429 -1.38 0.73 -24.75
CA VAL A 429 -2.83 0.81 -24.61
C VAL A 429 -3.35 1.75 -25.71
N GLY A 430 -4.15 1.21 -26.62
CA GLY A 430 -4.69 1.92 -27.77
C GLY A 430 -5.30 3.26 -27.38
N LYS A 431 -4.71 4.35 -27.89
CA LYS A 431 -5.41 5.61 -28.08
C LYS A 431 -6.37 5.44 -29.26
N GLU A 432 -7.46 4.72 -29.06
CA GLU A 432 -8.59 4.90 -29.96
C GLU A 432 -9.21 6.27 -29.65
N ARG A 433 -9.06 7.18 -30.60
CA ARG A 433 -9.87 8.39 -30.69
C ARG A 433 -11.34 7.96 -30.74
N ILE A 434 -12.05 8.16 -29.64
CA ILE A 434 -13.52 8.19 -29.66
C ILE A 434 -13.91 9.34 -30.58
N ASP A 435 -14.43 9.01 -31.76
CA ASP A 435 -15.03 9.97 -32.66
C ASP A 435 -16.38 10.37 -32.07
N VAL A 436 -16.41 11.52 -31.40
CA VAL A 436 -17.62 12.09 -30.78
C VAL A 436 -18.48 12.70 -31.88
N MET A 437 -19.05 11.88 -32.76
CA MET A 437 -20.27 12.14 -33.55
C MET A 437 -20.71 10.85 -34.27
N LYS A 438 -21.34 9.93 -33.53
CA LYS A 438 -22.36 8.99 -34.04
C LYS A 438 -23.28 8.56 -32.91
#